data_AF-A0A376TXP5-F1
#
_entry.id   AF-A0A376TXP5-F1
#
_cell.length_a   1.000
_cell.length_b   1.000
_cell.length_c   1.000
_cell.angle_alpha   90.00
_cell.angle_beta   90.00
_cell.angle_gamma   90.00
#
_symmetry.space_group_name_H-M   'P 1'
#
loop_
_entity.id
_entity.type
_entity.pdbx_description
1 polymer ?
#
loop_
_entity_poly.entity_id
_entity_poly.type
_entity_poly.pdbx_seq_one_letter_code
_entity_poly.pdbx_strand_id
1 'polypeptide(L)'
;MTGDYSNQHLVPMKQVVPPRYEARNDFDVFAELSERWEKGGYARFTEGKSQLQWLETFYNVARQRGASQQVELPPFAEFWQANQLIEMPENPDSERFIRFADFCRDPLAHPLKTASGKIEIFSQRIADYGYPDCPGHPMWLEPDEWQGNAEPEQLQVLSAHPAHRLHSQLNYSSLRELYAVANREPVTIHPDDAQGARHNRRGYGAGVELPWADPCRSGH
;
A
#
# COMPACT_ATOMS: atom_id res chain seq x y z
N MET A 1 -11.69 11.05 -1.55
CA MET A 1 -11.84 10.71 -2.97
C MET A 1 -11.79 9.19 -3.10
N THR A 2 -12.55 8.59 -4.01
CA THR A 2 -12.41 7.17 -4.38
C THR A 2 -11.94 7.06 -5.83
N GLY A 3 -11.18 6.01 -6.12
CA GLY A 3 -10.43 5.86 -7.36
C GLY A 3 -9.11 6.61 -7.29
N ASP A 4 -8.02 5.94 -6.90
CA ASP A 4 -6.69 6.55 -6.72
C ASP A 4 -6.17 7.20 -8.02
N TYR A 5 -6.36 6.52 -9.15
CA TYR A 5 -5.99 7.02 -10.46
C TYR A 5 -7.10 7.83 -11.14
N SER A 6 -8.36 7.40 -11.00
CA SER A 6 -9.49 8.03 -11.70
C SER A 6 -10.00 9.29 -11.01
N ASN A 7 -9.76 9.44 -9.71
CA ASN A 7 -10.36 10.47 -8.86
C ASN A 7 -11.89 10.58 -9.04
N GLN A 8 -12.54 9.46 -9.29
CA GLN A 8 -13.90 9.44 -9.83
C GLN A 8 -14.95 9.97 -8.86
N HIS A 9 -14.77 9.81 -7.55
CA HIS A 9 -15.79 10.27 -6.60
C HIS A 9 -15.26 11.00 -5.38
N LEU A 10 -16.06 11.92 -4.86
CA LEU A 10 -15.94 12.50 -3.53
C LEU A 10 -17.01 11.89 -2.62
N VAL A 11 -16.59 11.25 -1.53
CA VAL A 11 -17.49 10.46 -0.67
C VAL A 11 -17.51 11.03 0.76
N PRO A 12 -18.69 11.31 1.33
CA PRO A 12 -18.81 11.69 2.73
C PRO A 12 -18.71 10.44 3.63
N MET A 13 -17.52 10.16 4.15
CA MET A 13 -17.31 9.04 5.09
C MET A 13 -17.85 9.41 6.49
N LYS A 14 -19.17 9.28 6.69
CA LYS A 14 -19.81 9.55 7.97
C LYS A 14 -19.60 8.43 8.98
N GLN A 15 -19.60 8.80 10.25
CA GLN A 15 -19.62 7.86 11.35
C GLN A 15 -20.89 6.99 11.30
N VAL A 16 -20.70 5.66 11.25
CA VAL A 16 -21.79 4.68 11.21
C VAL A 16 -22.22 4.26 12.61
N VAL A 17 -21.26 4.11 13.54
CA VAL A 17 -21.48 3.70 14.94
C VAL A 17 -20.60 4.51 15.89
N PRO A 18 -20.99 4.69 17.16
CA PRO A 18 -20.11 5.26 18.17
C PRO A 18 -18.84 4.42 18.39
N PRO A 19 -17.73 5.02 18.86
CA PRO A 19 -16.54 4.27 19.24
C PRO A 19 -16.89 3.18 20.27
N ARG A 20 -16.22 2.03 20.17
CA ARG A 20 -16.47 0.87 21.03
C ARG A 20 -15.51 0.89 22.21
N TYR A 21 -15.99 0.54 23.39
CA TYR A 21 -15.19 0.52 24.62
C TYR A 21 -14.55 1.89 24.88
N GLU A 22 -13.26 1.92 25.23
CA GLU A 22 -12.47 3.15 25.42
C GLU A 22 -11.72 3.57 24.15
N ALA A 23 -12.08 3.02 22.97
CA ALA A 23 -11.44 3.39 21.72
C ALA A 23 -11.69 4.88 21.41
N ARG A 24 -10.64 5.54 20.96
CA ARG A 24 -10.64 6.95 20.57
C ARG A 24 -10.08 7.07 19.16
N ASN A 25 -10.51 8.09 18.42
CA ASN A 25 -9.91 8.39 17.13
C ASN A 25 -8.50 8.97 17.33
N ASP A 26 -7.63 8.74 16.34
CA ASP A 26 -6.24 9.15 16.39
C ASP A 26 -6.07 10.67 16.57
N PHE A 27 -6.95 11.48 15.96
CA PHE A 27 -6.89 12.94 16.07
C PHE A 27 -6.98 13.39 17.54
N ASP A 28 -7.96 12.88 18.30
CA ASP A 28 -8.12 13.24 19.70
C ASP A 28 -6.96 12.71 20.57
N VAL A 29 -6.45 11.52 20.27
CA VAL A 29 -5.30 10.93 20.97
C VAL A 29 -4.06 11.79 20.76
N PHE A 30 -3.75 12.16 19.51
CA PHE A 30 -2.58 12.97 19.21
C PHE A 30 -2.72 14.43 19.67
N ALA A 31 -3.93 14.99 19.68
CA ALA A 31 -4.19 16.31 20.26
C ALA A 31 -3.88 16.34 21.77
N GLU A 32 -4.30 15.32 22.52
CA GLU A 32 -4.00 15.23 23.95
C GLU A 32 -2.53 14.91 24.23
N LEU A 33 -1.91 14.04 23.44
CA LEU A 33 -0.48 13.78 23.56
C LEU A 33 0.33 15.05 23.31
N SER A 34 -0.09 15.89 22.38
CA SER A 34 0.55 17.19 22.11
C SER A 34 0.49 18.12 23.32
N GLU A 35 -0.65 18.18 24.03
CA GLU A 35 -0.77 18.97 25.26
C GLU A 35 0.13 18.46 26.40
N ARG A 36 0.27 17.13 26.50
CA ARG A 36 1.16 16.51 27.49
C ARG A 36 2.63 16.77 27.17
N TRP A 37 2.96 16.86 25.88
CA TRP A 37 4.31 17.14 25.42
C TRP A 37 4.73 18.59 25.68
N GLU A 38 3.85 19.54 25.37
CA GLU A 38 4.10 20.97 25.55
C GLU A 38 2.80 21.70 25.91
N LYS A 39 2.85 22.60 26.89
CA LYS A 39 1.70 23.44 27.26
C LYS A 39 1.17 24.21 26.04
N GLY A 40 -0.11 24.05 25.73
CA GLY A 40 -0.75 24.64 24.55
C GLY A 40 -0.57 23.82 23.26
N GLY A 41 0.03 22.63 23.34
CA GLY A 41 0.20 21.72 22.23
C GLY A 41 -1.13 21.25 21.64
N TYR A 42 -2.20 21.12 22.43
CA TYR A 42 -3.53 20.80 21.91
C TYR A 42 -4.01 21.84 20.90
N ALA A 43 -3.97 23.11 21.27
CA ALA A 43 -4.44 24.21 20.43
C ALA A 43 -3.57 24.34 19.17
N ARG A 44 -2.25 24.11 19.30
CA ARG A 44 -1.32 24.11 18.17
C ARG A 44 -1.59 22.96 17.20
N PHE A 45 -1.82 21.75 17.70
CA PHE A 45 -2.10 20.56 16.89
C PHE A 45 -3.47 20.66 16.19
N THR A 46 -4.49 21.07 16.93
CA THR A 46 -5.87 21.14 16.40
C THR A 46 -6.13 22.40 15.57
N GLU A 47 -5.28 23.42 15.70
CA GLU A 47 -5.53 24.80 15.23
C GLU A 47 -6.87 25.38 15.73
N GLY A 48 -7.37 24.89 16.86
CA GLY A 48 -8.69 25.26 17.38
C GLY A 48 -9.86 24.74 16.53
N LYS A 49 -9.61 23.83 15.58
CA LYS A 49 -10.63 23.21 14.72
C LYS A 49 -11.00 21.82 15.23
N SER A 50 -12.29 21.53 15.22
CA SER A 50 -12.82 20.18 15.33
C SER A 50 -12.54 19.35 14.07
N GLN A 51 -12.71 18.03 14.16
CA GLN A 51 -12.60 17.12 13.01
C GLN A 51 -13.52 17.53 11.85
N LEU A 52 -14.76 17.93 12.14
CA LEU A 52 -15.70 18.36 11.10
C LEU A 52 -15.26 19.67 10.42
N GLN A 53 -14.70 20.62 11.18
CA GLN A 53 -14.15 21.86 10.63
C GLN A 53 -12.89 21.60 9.78
N TRP A 54 -12.09 20.60 10.14
CA TRP A 54 -10.99 20.12 9.30
C TRP A 54 -11.51 19.54 7.97
N LEU A 55 -12.52 18.68 8.02
CA LEU A 55 -13.16 18.14 6.81
C LEU A 55 -13.74 19.24 5.91
N GLU A 56 -14.42 20.22 6.50
CA GLU A 56 -14.94 21.39 5.77
C GLU A 56 -13.81 22.20 5.14
N THR A 57 -12.69 22.38 5.84
CA THR A 57 -11.51 23.07 5.30
C THR A 57 -10.99 22.35 4.05
N PHE A 58 -10.80 21.03 4.12
CA PHE A 58 -10.32 20.24 2.98
C PHE A 58 -11.30 20.24 1.81
N TYR A 59 -12.60 20.15 2.10
CA TYR A 59 -13.66 20.25 1.10
C TYR A 59 -13.64 21.60 0.39
N ASN A 60 -13.53 22.70 1.13
CA ASN A 60 -13.51 24.04 0.56
C ASN A 60 -12.26 24.29 -0.30
N VAL A 61 -11.10 23.74 0.08
CA VAL A 61 -9.91 23.76 -0.76
C VAL A 61 -10.15 22.99 -2.07
N ALA A 62 -10.77 21.81 -2.00
CA ALA A 62 -11.12 21.03 -3.20
C ALA A 62 -12.13 21.77 -4.09
N ARG A 63 -13.16 22.39 -3.51
CA ARG A 63 -14.17 23.20 -4.21
C ARG A 63 -13.56 24.40 -4.93
N GLN A 64 -12.65 25.13 -4.28
CA GLN A 64 -11.94 26.26 -4.89
C GLN A 64 -11.08 25.80 -6.08
N ARG A 65 -10.38 24.67 -5.95
CA ARG A 65 -9.58 24.10 -7.05
C ARG A 65 -10.47 23.58 -8.18
N GLY A 66 -11.54 22.86 -7.86
CA GLY A 66 -12.51 22.34 -8.83
C GLY A 66 -13.16 23.44 -9.67
N ALA A 67 -13.50 24.58 -9.05
CA ALA A 67 -14.05 25.73 -9.76
C ALA A 67 -13.13 26.24 -10.88
N SER A 68 -11.80 26.20 -10.69
CA SER A 68 -10.84 26.57 -11.74
C SER A 68 -10.83 25.59 -12.93
N GLN A 69 -11.39 24.40 -12.75
CA GLN A 69 -11.52 23.33 -13.73
C GLN A 69 -13.00 23.13 -14.15
N GLN A 70 -13.86 24.12 -13.88
CA GLN A 70 -15.30 24.09 -14.20
C GLN A 70 -16.07 22.94 -13.50
N VAL A 71 -15.54 22.43 -12.39
CA VAL A 71 -16.24 21.47 -11.52
C VAL A 71 -16.90 22.23 -10.38
N GLU A 72 -18.24 22.28 -10.39
CA GLU A 72 -19.01 22.93 -9.33
C GLU A 72 -19.32 21.93 -8.22
N LEU A 73 -18.77 22.16 -7.03
CA LEU A 73 -19.14 21.44 -5.81
C LEU A 73 -20.11 22.29 -4.98
N PRO A 74 -21.17 21.68 -4.40
CA PRO A 74 -22.12 22.39 -3.54
C PRO A 74 -21.46 22.95 -2.28
N PRO A 75 -22.14 23.77 -1.47
CA PRO A 75 -21.69 24.12 -0.13
C PRO A 75 -21.45 22.87 0.74
N PHE A 76 -20.45 22.91 1.63
CA PHE A 76 -20.10 21.76 2.47
C PHE A 76 -21.29 21.24 3.28
N ALA A 77 -22.10 22.13 3.86
CA ALA A 77 -23.29 21.75 4.62
C ALA A 77 -24.30 20.94 3.79
N GLU A 78 -24.50 21.31 2.52
CA GLU A 78 -25.41 20.61 1.60
C GLU A 78 -24.85 19.24 1.23
N PHE A 79 -23.56 19.17 0.84
CA PHE A 79 -22.86 17.91 0.57
C PHE A 79 -22.93 16.96 1.77
N TRP A 80 -22.61 17.49 2.95
CA TRP A 80 -22.59 16.73 4.18
C TRP A 80 -23.99 16.26 4.54
N GLN A 81 -25.01 17.10 4.46
CA GLN A 81 -26.40 16.71 4.76
C GLN A 81 -26.93 15.67 3.78
N ALA A 82 -26.67 15.84 2.48
CA ALA A 82 -27.12 14.92 1.43
C ALA A 82 -26.59 13.50 1.63
N ASN A 83 -25.37 13.35 2.18
CA ASN A 83 -24.74 12.06 2.42
C ASN A 83 -24.69 11.16 1.17
N GLN A 84 -24.50 11.77 0.01
CA GLN A 84 -24.36 11.09 -1.28
C GLN A 84 -22.93 11.27 -1.78
N LEU A 85 -22.45 10.32 -2.57
CA LEU A 85 -21.22 10.53 -3.33
C LEU A 85 -21.45 11.61 -4.40
N ILE A 86 -20.41 12.36 -4.72
CA ILE A 86 -20.36 13.22 -5.92
C ILE A 86 -19.46 12.51 -6.91
N GLU A 87 -19.98 12.20 -8.09
CA GLU A 87 -19.17 11.72 -9.21
C GLU A 87 -18.52 12.93 -9.91
N MET A 88 -17.21 12.84 -10.13
CA MET A 88 -16.45 13.87 -10.84
C MET A 88 -16.71 13.74 -12.34
N PRO A 89 -16.77 14.86 -13.09
CA PRO A 89 -16.97 14.80 -14.53
C PRO A 89 -15.80 14.08 -15.21
N GLU A 90 -16.12 13.27 -16.20
CA GLU A 90 -15.13 12.62 -17.05
C GLU A 90 -14.41 13.68 -17.92
N ASN A 91 -13.12 13.44 -18.16
CA ASN A 91 -12.33 14.24 -19.09
C ASN A 91 -12.03 13.39 -20.34
N PRO A 92 -12.60 13.72 -21.52
CA PRO A 92 -12.34 12.99 -22.77
C PRO A 92 -10.86 12.96 -23.16
N ASP A 93 -10.05 13.94 -22.74
CA ASP A 93 -8.61 13.92 -22.99
C ASP A 93 -7.91 12.85 -22.13
N SER A 94 -8.40 12.61 -20.91
CA SER A 94 -7.90 11.55 -20.03
C SER A 94 -8.16 10.16 -20.62
N GLU A 95 -9.29 9.96 -21.30
CA GLU A 95 -9.62 8.69 -21.96
C GLU A 95 -8.67 8.36 -23.13
N ARG A 96 -8.09 9.39 -23.74
CA ARG A 96 -7.16 9.27 -24.88
C ARG A 96 -5.70 9.19 -24.44
N PHE A 97 -5.42 9.16 -23.14
CA PHE A 97 -4.06 9.15 -22.64
C PHE A 97 -3.32 7.88 -23.06
N ILE A 98 -2.20 8.07 -23.76
CA ILE A 98 -1.27 7.00 -24.12
C ILE A 98 0.06 7.27 -23.42
N ARG A 99 0.41 6.42 -22.46
CA ARG A 99 1.67 6.57 -21.70
C ARG A 99 2.87 6.57 -22.66
N PHE A 100 3.76 7.56 -22.48
CA PHE A 100 4.96 7.79 -23.29
C PHE A 100 4.77 8.20 -24.76
N ALA A 101 3.54 8.45 -25.24
CA ALA A 101 3.32 8.82 -26.65
C ALA A 101 4.12 10.06 -27.10
N ASP A 102 4.16 11.10 -26.26
CA ASP A 102 4.89 12.34 -26.58
C ASP A 102 6.41 12.14 -26.63
N PHE A 103 6.97 11.37 -25.70
CA PHE A 103 8.39 11.00 -25.72
C PHE A 103 8.74 10.17 -26.96
N CYS A 104 7.88 9.22 -27.35
CA CYS A 104 8.09 8.43 -28.57
C CYS A 104 7.99 9.27 -29.84
N ARG A 105 7.15 10.32 -29.85
CA ARG A 105 6.97 11.22 -30.99
C ARG A 105 8.11 12.21 -31.14
N ASP A 106 8.53 12.84 -30.04
CA ASP A 106 9.63 13.81 -30.01
C ASP A 106 10.37 13.78 -28.66
N PRO A 107 11.43 12.98 -28.52
CA PRO A 107 12.17 12.85 -27.27
C PRO A 107 13.05 14.07 -26.94
N LEU A 108 13.28 14.99 -27.89
CA LEU A 108 14.03 16.23 -27.62
C LEU A 108 13.12 17.29 -27.02
N ALA A 109 11.88 17.40 -27.52
CA ALA A 109 10.88 18.30 -26.96
C ALA A 109 10.26 17.77 -25.66
N HIS A 110 10.18 16.44 -25.49
CA HIS A 110 9.59 15.78 -24.33
C HIS A 110 10.57 14.82 -23.64
N PRO A 111 11.74 15.30 -23.14
CA PRO A 111 12.75 14.43 -22.55
C PRO A 111 12.27 13.80 -21.24
N LEU A 112 12.77 12.59 -20.95
CA LEU A 112 12.61 11.97 -19.64
C LEU A 112 13.41 12.72 -18.58
N LYS A 113 13.05 12.53 -17.30
CA LYS A 113 13.76 13.14 -16.15
C LYS A 113 15.04 12.38 -15.78
N THR A 114 15.87 12.07 -16.77
CA THR A 114 17.19 11.42 -16.63
C THR A 114 18.30 12.40 -17.01
N ALA A 115 19.57 12.06 -16.76
CA ALA A 115 20.69 12.96 -17.08
C ALA A 115 20.83 13.18 -18.59
N SER A 116 20.53 12.15 -19.39
CA SER A 116 20.55 12.20 -20.85
C SER A 116 19.23 12.66 -21.49
N GLY A 117 18.15 12.78 -20.73
CA GLY A 117 16.80 12.97 -21.26
C GLY A 117 16.18 11.72 -21.92
N LYS A 118 16.86 10.56 -21.85
CA LYS A 118 16.47 9.30 -22.50
C LYS A 118 16.32 8.15 -21.50
N ILE A 119 15.90 6.99 -21.99
CA ILE A 119 16.00 5.73 -21.25
C ILE A 119 17.50 5.37 -21.16
N GLU A 120 18.02 5.30 -19.95
CA GLU A 120 19.44 5.00 -19.70
C GLU A 120 19.61 3.49 -19.49
N ILE A 121 20.04 2.78 -20.53
CA ILE A 121 20.44 1.36 -20.42
C ILE A 121 21.68 1.22 -19.54
N PHE A 122 22.56 2.22 -19.59
CA PHE A 122 23.70 2.39 -18.70
C PHE A 122 23.59 3.76 -17.99
N SER A 123 23.71 3.78 -16.67
CA SER A 123 23.72 4.99 -15.85
C SER A 123 25.09 5.21 -15.23
N GLN A 124 25.83 6.20 -15.74
CA GLN A 124 27.14 6.58 -15.20
C GLN A 124 27.05 6.97 -13.73
N ARG A 125 25.97 7.67 -13.34
CA ARG A 125 25.73 8.08 -11.95
C ARG A 125 25.71 6.90 -10.99
N ILE A 126 25.08 5.78 -11.38
CA ILE A 126 25.05 4.56 -10.57
C ILE A 126 26.43 3.90 -10.57
N ALA A 127 27.08 3.80 -11.74
CA ALA A 127 28.42 3.23 -11.85
C ALA A 127 29.46 3.95 -10.96
N ASP A 128 29.39 5.27 -10.86
CA ASP A 128 30.31 6.10 -10.07
C ASP A 128 30.23 5.83 -8.55
N TYR A 129 29.13 5.24 -8.05
CA TYR A 129 29.03 4.84 -6.65
C TYR A 129 29.88 3.60 -6.31
N GLY A 130 30.27 2.80 -7.31
CA GLY A 130 31.11 1.62 -7.11
C GLY A 130 30.44 0.53 -6.25
N TYR A 131 29.11 0.45 -6.23
CA TYR A 131 28.38 -0.56 -5.46
C TYR A 131 28.47 -1.93 -6.14
N PRO A 132 28.98 -2.97 -5.44
CA PRO A 132 29.13 -4.30 -6.03
C PRO A 132 27.79 -5.00 -6.31
N ASP A 133 26.73 -4.63 -5.59
CA ASP A 133 25.37 -5.17 -5.68
C ASP A 133 24.42 -4.33 -6.55
N CYS A 134 24.89 -3.20 -7.10
CA CYS A 134 24.09 -2.31 -7.94
C CYS A 134 24.93 -1.68 -9.06
N PRO A 135 25.28 -2.46 -10.10
CA PRO A 135 26.08 -1.99 -11.22
C PRO A 135 25.32 -0.97 -12.08
N GLY A 136 26.07 -0.19 -12.88
CA GLY A 136 25.51 0.87 -13.72
C GLY A 136 24.61 0.42 -14.87
N HIS A 137 24.46 -0.88 -15.13
CA HIS A 137 23.54 -1.41 -16.12
C HIS A 137 22.90 -2.72 -15.62
N PRO A 138 21.77 -3.15 -16.20
CA PRO A 138 21.16 -4.42 -15.84
C PRO A 138 22.14 -5.59 -15.99
N MET A 139 22.23 -6.41 -14.93
CA MET A 139 23.10 -7.56 -14.84
C MET A 139 22.41 -8.65 -14.01
N TRP A 140 22.78 -9.91 -14.27
CA TRP A 140 22.51 -10.99 -13.33
C TRP A 140 23.51 -10.91 -12.19
N LEU A 141 22.99 -10.83 -10.97
CA LEU A 141 23.72 -11.01 -9.73
C LEU A 141 23.06 -12.19 -9.02
N GLU A 142 23.87 -13.15 -8.59
CA GLU A 142 23.33 -14.33 -7.91
C GLU A 142 22.73 -13.91 -6.54
N PRO A 143 21.46 -14.25 -6.24
CA PRO A 143 20.87 -13.97 -4.94
C PRO A 143 21.50 -14.82 -3.83
N ASP A 144 21.50 -14.32 -2.61
CA ASP A 144 22.02 -15.05 -1.44
C ASP A 144 21.26 -16.37 -1.20
N GLU A 145 19.92 -16.37 -1.37
CA GLU A 145 19.06 -17.54 -1.20
C GLU A 145 18.10 -17.69 -2.39
N TRP A 146 18.22 -18.77 -3.17
CA TRP A 146 17.33 -19.10 -4.28
C TRP A 146 17.33 -20.60 -4.57
N GLN A 147 16.47 -21.05 -5.50
CA GLN A 147 16.37 -22.49 -5.81
C GLN A 147 17.69 -23.12 -6.30
N GLY A 148 18.58 -22.34 -6.92
CA GLY A 148 19.83 -22.85 -7.50
C GLY A 148 20.94 -23.13 -6.49
N ASN A 149 20.87 -22.57 -5.28
CA ASN A 149 21.80 -22.83 -4.19
C ASN A 149 21.13 -23.49 -2.96
N ALA A 150 19.91 -23.98 -3.13
CA ALA A 150 19.18 -24.72 -2.10
C ALA A 150 19.81 -26.09 -1.87
N GLU A 151 19.95 -26.49 -0.60
CA GLU A 151 20.36 -27.83 -0.22
C GLU A 151 19.27 -28.87 -0.57
N PRO A 152 19.60 -30.16 -0.72
CA PRO A 152 18.60 -31.21 -0.90
C PRO A 152 17.48 -31.10 0.15
N GLU A 153 16.24 -31.30 -0.30
CA GLU A 153 15.02 -31.22 0.53
C GLU A 153 14.59 -29.81 0.98
N GLN A 154 15.37 -28.77 0.68
CA GLN A 154 14.92 -27.39 0.88
C GLN A 154 13.94 -26.97 -0.22
N LEU A 155 12.89 -26.25 0.18
CA LEU A 155 11.87 -25.71 -0.71
C LEU A 155 11.87 -24.18 -0.64
N GLN A 156 11.72 -23.52 -1.78
CA GLN A 156 11.53 -22.08 -1.82
C GLN A 156 10.12 -21.69 -1.38
N VAL A 157 10.01 -20.77 -0.42
CA VAL A 157 8.73 -20.22 0.04
C VAL A 157 8.42 -18.93 -0.72
N LEU A 158 7.26 -18.89 -1.38
CA LEU A 158 6.74 -17.69 -2.03
C LEU A 158 5.65 -17.06 -1.17
N SER A 159 5.95 -15.93 -0.52
CA SER A 159 5.03 -15.21 0.38
C SER A 159 4.24 -14.12 -0.35
N ALA A 160 3.45 -14.52 -1.35
CA ALA A 160 2.62 -13.60 -2.12
C ALA A 160 1.52 -12.93 -1.26
N HIS A 161 0.97 -11.82 -1.75
CA HIS A 161 -0.14 -11.14 -1.07
C HIS A 161 -1.37 -12.06 -0.93
N PRO A 162 -2.05 -12.03 0.23
CA PRO A 162 -3.17 -12.92 0.50
C PRO A 162 -4.41 -12.54 -0.31
N ALA A 163 -5.17 -13.55 -0.77
CA ALA A 163 -6.39 -13.34 -1.56
C ALA A 163 -7.60 -12.86 -0.73
N HIS A 164 -7.66 -13.22 0.55
CA HIS A 164 -8.84 -12.99 1.42
C HIS A 164 -8.63 -11.90 2.47
N ARG A 165 -7.52 -11.15 2.40
CA ARG A 165 -7.14 -10.13 3.36
C ARG A 165 -6.47 -8.96 2.65
N LEU A 166 -6.52 -7.78 3.26
CA LEU A 166 -5.59 -6.71 2.93
C LEU A 166 -4.40 -6.81 3.88
N HIS A 167 -3.34 -7.49 3.45
CA HIS A 167 -2.20 -7.84 4.31
C HIS A 167 -2.66 -8.61 5.58
N SER A 168 -2.48 -8.03 6.76
CA SER A 168 -2.92 -8.59 8.05
C SER A 168 -4.37 -8.22 8.40
N GLN A 169 -4.94 -7.20 7.76
CA GLN A 169 -6.29 -6.73 8.07
C GLN A 169 -7.30 -7.84 7.79
N LEU A 170 -8.30 -7.97 8.67
CA LEU A 170 -9.37 -8.98 8.63
C LEU A 170 -8.97 -10.42 9.00
N ASN A 171 -7.72 -10.70 9.40
CA ASN A 171 -7.34 -12.04 9.85
C ASN A 171 -8.07 -12.52 11.13
N TYR A 172 -8.61 -11.58 11.91
CA TYR A 172 -9.43 -11.86 13.11
C TYR A 172 -10.93 -12.00 12.79
N SER A 173 -11.35 -11.78 11.54
CA SER A 173 -12.75 -11.81 11.14
C SER A 173 -13.20 -13.22 10.75
N SER A 174 -14.51 -13.43 10.65
CA SER A 174 -15.09 -14.69 10.15
C SER A 174 -14.66 -15.05 8.72
N LEU A 175 -14.12 -14.10 7.95
CA LEU A 175 -13.52 -14.40 6.63
C LEU A 175 -12.40 -15.45 6.74
N ARG A 176 -11.74 -15.58 7.89
CA ARG A 176 -10.72 -16.59 8.13
C ARG A 176 -11.24 -18.02 8.03
N GLU A 177 -12.51 -18.24 8.36
CA GLU A 177 -13.16 -19.57 8.29
C GLU A 177 -13.23 -20.10 6.85
N LEU A 178 -13.14 -19.21 5.84
CA LEU A 178 -13.21 -19.59 4.43
C LEU A 178 -11.96 -20.33 3.93
N TYR A 179 -10.80 -20.08 4.54
CA TYR A 179 -9.52 -20.58 4.01
C TYR A 179 -8.62 -21.27 5.04
N ALA A 180 -8.86 -21.07 6.35
CA ALA A 180 -8.01 -21.68 7.37
C ALA A 180 -8.11 -23.20 7.34
N VAL A 181 -6.96 -23.90 7.32
CA VAL A 181 -6.91 -25.36 7.38
C VAL A 181 -6.56 -25.75 8.81
N ALA A 182 -7.46 -26.48 9.47
CA ALA A 182 -7.34 -26.81 10.88
C ALA A 182 -7.03 -25.58 11.77
N ASN A 183 -7.61 -24.41 11.49
CA ASN A 183 -7.35 -23.14 12.20
C ASN A 183 -5.90 -22.61 12.08
N ARG A 184 -5.17 -22.97 11.00
CA ARG A 184 -3.83 -22.44 10.67
C ARG A 184 -3.86 -21.80 9.27
N GLU A 185 -2.84 -21.00 8.97
CA GLU A 185 -2.66 -20.45 7.62
C GLU A 185 -2.37 -21.61 6.64
N PRO A 186 -3.03 -21.65 5.47
CA PRO A 186 -2.79 -22.70 4.50
C PRO A 186 -1.39 -22.57 3.88
N VAL A 187 -0.71 -23.70 3.72
CA VAL A 187 0.48 -23.84 2.88
C VAL A 187 0.09 -24.64 1.65
N THR A 188 0.30 -24.07 0.47
CA THR A 188 0.12 -24.78 -0.80
C THR A 188 1.45 -25.38 -1.23
N ILE A 189 1.46 -26.68 -1.52
CA ILE A 189 2.64 -27.46 -1.88
C ILE A 189 2.30 -28.38 -3.06
N HIS A 190 3.27 -28.60 -3.96
CA HIS A 190 3.10 -29.53 -5.07
C HIS A 190 2.87 -30.96 -4.54
N PRO A 191 2.02 -31.80 -5.18
CA PRO A 191 1.74 -33.14 -4.70
C PRO A 191 2.98 -34.03 -4.54
N ASP A 192 4.00 -33.89 -5.40
CA ASP A 192 5.21 -34.72 -5.32
C ASP A 192 6.07 -34.35 -4.11
N ASP A 193 6.25 -33.05 -3.84
CA ASP A 193 6.98 -32.56 -2.66
C ASP A 193 6.24 -32.92 -1.37
N ALA A 194 4.89 -32.86 -1.38
CA ALA A 194 4.07 -33.31 -0.28
C ALA A 194 4.21 -34.81 0.01
N GLN A 195 4.51 -35.62 -1.01
CA GLN A 195 4.79 -37.05 -0.85
C GLN A 195 6.20 -37.32 -0.32
N GLY A 196 7.19 -36.49 -0.68
CA GLY A 196 8.53 -36.55 -0.10
C GLY A 196 8.54 -36.17 1.39
N ALA A 197 7.73 -35.17 1.77
CA ALA A 197 7.58 -34.69 3.14
C ALA A 197 6.75 -35.61 4.08
N ARG A 198 6.56 -36.90 3.72
CA ARG A 198 5.58 -37.81 4.34
C ARG A 198 5.88 -38.12 5.82
N HIS A 199 5.36 -37.26 6.68
CA HIS A 199 4.45 -37.62 7.79
C HIS A 199 3.13 -36.82 7.76
N ASN A 200 2.82 -36.03 6.72
CA ASN A 200 1.58 -35.23 6.67
C ASN A 200 0.46 -35.84 5.82
N ARG A 201 -0.52 -36.48 6.49
CA ARG A 201 -1.84 -36.79 5.93
C ARG A 201 -2.69 -35.51 5.89
N ARG A 202 -3.64 -35.41 4.93
CA ARG A 202 -4.66 -34.35 4.90
C ARG A 202 -5.28 -34.17 6.28
N GLY A 203 -5.20 -32.96 6.85
CA GLY A 203 -5.77 -32.61 8.16
C GLY A 203 -4.80 -32.63 9.35
N TYR A 204 -3.54 -33.05 9.16
CA TYR A 204 -2.48 -32.90 10.16
C TYR A 204 -1.62 -31.66 9.84
N GLY A 205 -1.16 -30.95 10.88
CA GLY A 205 -0.44 -29.68 10.70
C GLY A 205 0.89 -29.87 9.99
N ALA A 206 1.16 -29.07 8.96
CA ALA A 206 2.49 -28.95 8.38
C ALA A 206 3.35 -28.00 9.22
N GLY A 207 4.57 -28.42 9.55
CA GLY A 207 5.61 -27.54 10.06
C GLY A 207 6.42 -27.00 8.89
N VAL A 208 6.64 -25.70 8.85
CA VAL A 208 7.64 -25.06 7.99
C VAL A 208 8.70 -24.54 8.92
N GLU A 209 9.92 -25.06 8.81
CA GLU A 209 11.07 -24.64 9.60
C GLU A 209 11.99 -23.82 8.71
N LEU A 210 12.38 -22.63 9.19
CA LEU A 210 13.33 -21.77 8.50
C LEU A 210 14.64 -21.78 9.29
N PRO A 211 15.81 -21.70 8.64
CA PRO A 211 17.11 -21.77 9.32
C PRO A 211 17.30 -20.70 10.42
N TRP A 212 16.66 -19.55 10.26
CA TRP A 212 16.69 -18.44 11.23
C TRP A 212 15.59 -18.49 12.30
N ALA A 213 14.66 -19.44 12.21
CA ALA A 213 13.60 -19.63 13.20
C ALA A 213 14.09 -20.36 14.47
N ASP A 214 15.28 -20.96 14.43
CA ASP A 214 15.91 -21.63 15.57
C ASP A 214 17.20 -20.89 15.99
N PRO A 215 17.13 -19.91 16.93
CA PRO A 215 18.29 -19.13 17.34
C PRO A 215 19.42 -19.99 17.95
N CYS A 216 19.12 -21.22 18.37
CA CYS A 216 20.07 -22.17 18.95
C CYS A 216 20.95 -22.89 17.92
N ARG A 217 20.69 -22.77 16.61
CA ARG A 217 21.54 -23.35 15.55
C ARG A 217 22.58 -22.39 14.96
N SER A 218 22.61 -21.14 15.42
CA SER A 218 23.69 -20.20 15.09
C SER A 218 24.96 -20.53 15.89
N GLY A 219 25.62 -21.63 15.52
CA GLY A 219 26.93 -21.98 16.02
C GLY A 219 27.98 -21.00 15.49
N HIS A 220 28.67 -20.34 16.42
CA HIS A 220 30.01 -19.78 16.22
C HIS A 220 31.03 -20.87 15.86
#